data_AF-T1AG49-F1
#
_entry.id   AF-T1AG49-F1
#
_cell.length_a   1.000
_cell.length_b   1.000
_cell.length_c   1.000
_cell.angle_alpha   90.00
_cell.angle_beta   90.00
_cell.angle_gamma   90.00
#
_symmetry.space_group_name_H-M   'P 1'
#
loop_
_entity.id
_entity.type
_entity.pdbx_description
1 polymer ?
#
loop_
_entity_poly.entity_id
_entity_poly.type
_entity_poly.pdbx_seq_one_letter_code
_entity_poly.pdbx_strand_id
1 'polypeptide(L)'
;KFSYESHVKAKNAQERKFLSKEILPIKVEYQGSEKVIDEDQSIRKDATIEGFTTLKPAFKEGGRITAGNSSPLNAGASVVALMSGKK
;
A
#
# COMPACT_ATOMS: atom_id res chain seq x y z
N LYS A 1 9.61 -4.76 -12.84
CA LYS A 1 9.36 -6.10 -12.25
C LYS A 1 9.11 -6.04 -10.75
N PHE A 2 10.11 -5.70 -9.92
CA PHE A 2 9.98 -5.65 -8.46
C PHE A 2 8.72 -4.91 -7.97
N SER A 3 8.49 -3.67 -8.42
CA SER A 3 7.36 -2.85 -7.97
C SER A 3 6.00 -3.41 -8.42
N TYR A 4 5.91 -3.96 -9.63
CA TYR A 4 4.72 -4.68 -10.11
C TYR A 4 4.42 -5.89 -9.21
N GLU A 5 5.45 -6.71 -8.92
CA GLU A 5 5.30 -7.87 -8.04
C GLU A 5 4.90 -7.48 -6.61
N SER A 6 5.34 -6.31 -6.12
CA SER A 6 4.90 -5.75 -4.83
C SER A 6 3.39 -5.56 -4.80
N HIS A 7 2.81 -4.97 -5.85
CA HIS A 7 1.36 -4.79 -5.95
C HIS A 7 0.61 -6.11 -6.10
N VAL A 8 1.12 -7.06 -6.90
CA VAL A 8 0.51 -8.40 -7.04
C VAL A 8 0.46 -9.13 -5.71
N LYS A 9 1.58 -9.14 -4.95
CA LYS A 9 1.63 -9.76 -3.62
C LYS A 9 0.67 -9.09 -2.64
N ALA A 10 0.66 -7.76 -2.60
CA ALA A 10 -0.22 -7.01 -1.71
C ALA A 10 -1.71 -7.24 -2.03
N LYS A 11 -2.08 -7.22 -3.32
CA LYS A 11 -3.43 -7.56 -3.79
C LYS A 11 -3.84 -8.95 -3.29
N ASN A 12 -3.00 -9.96 -3.55
CA ASN A 12 -3.29 -11.34 -3.14
C ASN A 12 -3.41 -11.49 -1.62
N ALA A 13 -2.62 -10.75 -0.85
CA ALA A 13 -2.71 -10.72 0.61
C ALA A 13 -4.03 -10.09 1.09
N GLN A 14 -4.44 -8.97 0.48
CA GLN A 14 -5.70 -8.27 0.77
C GLN A 14 -6.92 -9.14 0.42
N GLU A 15 -6.95 -9.75 -0.76
CA GLU A 15 -8.04 -10.65 -1.19
C GLU A 15 -8.20 -11.86 -0.26
N ARG A 16 -7.08 -12.35 0.31
CA ARG A 16 -7.07 -13.42 1.32
C ARG A 16 -7.28 -12.93 2.75
N LYS A 17 -7.53 -11.63 2.95
CA LYS A 17 -7.67 -10.98 4.27
C LYS A 17 -6.48 -11.25 5.21
N PHE A 18 -5.29 -11.41 4.66
CA PHE A 18 -4.09 -11.85 5.39
C PHE A 18 -3.74 -10.93 6.57
N LEU A 19 -3.88 -9.61 6.39
CA LEU A 19 -3.58 -8.60 7.41
C LEU A 19 -4.83 -8.11 8.17
N SER A 20 -6.00 -8.72 7.97
CA SER A 20 -7.26 -8.26 8.58
C SER A 20 -7.26 -8.23 10.12
N LYS A 21 -6.39 -9.03 10.74
CA LYS A 21 -6.21 -9.05 12.21
C LYS A 21 -5.22 -8.00 12.72
N GLU A 22 -4.43 -7.40 11.83
CA GLU A 22 -3.42 -6.40 12.14
C GLU A 22 -3.91 -4.97 11.83
N ILE A 23 -4.94 -4.85 10.97
CA ILE A 23 -5.57 -3.57 10.62
C ILE A 23 -6.67 -3.26 11.64
N LEU A 24 -6.56 -2.11 12.31
CA LEU A 24 -7.64 -1.52 13.09
C LEU A 24 -8.53 -0.67 12.16
N PRO A 25 -9.82 -1.02 11.95
CA PRO A 25 -10.70 -0.23 11.11
C PRO A 25 -10.90 1.18 11.66
N ILE A 26 -10.78 2.19 10.79
CA ILE A 26 -10.99 3.60 11.16
C ILE A 26 -12.23 4.12 10.47
N LYS A 27 -13.15 4.72 11.23
CA LYS A 27 -14.27 5.48 10.70
C LYS A 27 -13.82 6.89 10.33
N VAL A 28 -14.12 7.31 9.12
CA VAL A 28 -13.80 8.65 8.61
C VAL A 28 -15.04 9.27 8.00
N GLU A 29 -15.17 10.58 8.12
CA GLU A 29 -16.13 11.34 7.32
C GLU A 29 -15.48 11.71 5.99
N TYR A 30 -16.10 11.33 4.88
CA TYR A 30 -15.67 11.68 3.55
C TYR A 30 -16.85 12.25 2.77
N GLN A 31 -16.75 13.52 2.38
CA GLN A 31 -17.79 14.24 1.62
C GLN A 31 -19.18 14.16 2.29
N GLY A 32 -19.24 14.26 3.63
CA GLY A 32 -20.49 14.20 4.39
C GLY A 32 -21.05 12.78 4.60
N SER A 33 -20.31 11.74 4.23
CA SER A 33 -20.67 10.34 4.47
C SER A 33 -19.67 9.62 5.37
N GLU A 34 -20.15 8.81 6.31
CA GLU A 34 -19.29 7.94 7.11
C GLU A 34 -18.78 6.78 6.25
N LYS A 35 -17.47 6.56 6.25
CA LYS A 35 -16.82 5.43 5.61
C LYS A 35 -15.92 4.70 6.61
N VAL A 36 -15.93 3.38 6.56
CA VAL A 36 -14.95 2.56 7.27
C VAL A 36 -13.78 2.28 6.34
N ILE A 37 -12.57 2.55 6.82
CA ILE A 37 -11.31 2.18 6.16
C ILE A 37 -10.71 1.01 6.94
N ASP A 38 -10.73 -0.17 6.34
CA ASP A 38 -10.26 -1.44 6.90
C ASP A 38 -9.30 -2.20 5.96
N GLU A 39 -8.90 -1.57 4.86
CA GLU A 39 -7.96 -2.10 3.88
C GLU A 39 -6.97 -1.03 3.42
N ASP A 40 -5.74 -1.45 3.08
CA ASP A 40 -4.73 -0.57 2.47
C ASP A 40 -5.20 -0.02 1.12
N GLN A 41 -5.11 1.30 0.96
CA GLN A 41 -5.68 2.00 -0.20
C GLN A 41 -4.72 2.16 -1.38
N SER A 42 -3.42 2.02 -1.17
CA SER A 42 -2.41 2.30 -2.20
C SER A 42 -2.11 1.14 -3.15
N ILE A 43 -2.78 0.00 -2.96
CA ILE A 43 -2.57 -1.17 -3.79
C ILE A 43 -3.30 -0.97 -5.13
N ARG A 44 -2.54 -0.87 -6.22
CA ARG A 44 -3.04 -0.91 -7.60
C ARG A 44 -3.46 -2.35 -7.95
N LYS A 45 -4.74 -2.68 -7.71
CA LYS A 45 -5.31 -4.03 -7.91
C LYS A 45 -5.31 -4.48 -9.38
N ASP A 46 -5.18 -3.53 -10.29
CA ASP A 46 -5.13 -3.67 -11.75
C ASP A 46 -3.72 -3.42 -12.33
N ALA A 47 -2.68 -3.42 -11.47
CA ALA A 47 -1.30 -3.24 -11.91
C ALA A 47 -0.95 -4.19 -13.07
N THR A 48 -0.32 -3.65 -14.12
CA THR A 48 0.23 -4.40 -15.25
C THR A 48 1.71 -4.09 -15.41
N ILE A 49 2.49 -4.99 -16.01
CA ILE A 49 3.92 -4.71 -16.20
C ILE A 49 4.12 -3.58 -17.22
N GLU A 50 3.26 -3.49 -18.23
CA GLU A 50 3.22 -2.47 -19.27
C GLU A 50 2.90 -1.07 -18.69
N GLY A 51 1.98 -1.02 -17.72
CA GLY A 51 1.65 0.22 -17.02
C GLY A 51 2.83 0.78 -16.23
N PHE A 52 3.77 -0.06 -15.80
CA PHE A 52 4.94 0.37 -15.03
C PHE A 52 6.11 0.76 -15.94
N THR A 53 6.21 0.18 -17.14
CA THR A 53 7.30 0.47 -18.10
C THR A 53 7.09 1.74 -18.89
N THR A 54 5.84 2.19 -19.05
CA THR A 54 5.50 3.42 -19.79
C THR A 54 5.67 4.71 -18.98
N LEU A 55 5.91 4.61 -17.67
CA LEU A 55 6.03 5.78 -16.80
C LEU A 55 7.35 6.53 -17.01
N LYS A 56 7.26 7.85 -17.16
CA LYS A 56 8.43 8.71 -17.28
C LYS A 56 9.20 8.81 -15.95
N PRO A 57 10.54 8.92 -15.99
CA PRO A 57 11.33 9.21 -14.80
C PRO A 57 10.92 10.54 -14.14
N ALA A 58 10.77 10.54 -12.82
CA ALA A 58 10.23 11.68 -12.06
C ALA A 58 11.31 12.68 -11.59
N PHE A 59 12.57 12.25 -11.45
CA PHE A 59 13.62 13.04 -10.79
C PHE A 59 14.76 13.46 -11.71
N LYS A 60 15.04 12.68 -12.76
CA LYS A 60 16.15 12.92 -13.67
C LYS A 60 15.80 12.40 -15.06
N GLU A 61 16.09 13.19 -16.08
CA GLU A 61 15.99 12.74 -17.47
C GLU A 61 16.88 11.51 -17.72
N GLY A 62 16.34 10.49 -18.39
CA GLY A 62 16.99 9.19 -18.55
C GLY A 62 17.17 8.40 -17.24
N GLY A 63 16.59 8.87 -16.14
CA GLY A 63 16.62 8.20 -14.84
C GLY A 63 15.79 6.91 -14.80
N ARG A 64 15.84 6.20 -13.67
CA ARG A 64 15.11 4.94 -13.48
C ARG A 64 13.94 5.04 -12.51
N ILE A 65 13.84 6.13 -11.74
CA ILE A 65 12.85 6.29 -10.68
C ILE A 65 11.60 6.95 -11.27
N THR A 66 10.47 6.26 -11.16
CA THR A 66 9.15 6.68 -11.66
C THR A 66 8.13 6.61 -10.53
N ALA A 67 6.96 7.23 -10.73
CA ALA A 67 5.85 7.14 -9.79
C ALA A 67 5.29 5.71 -9.62
N GLY A 68 5.64 4.77 -10.50
CA GLY A 68 5.21 3.37 -10.38
C GLY A 68 6.19 2.50 -9.63
N ASN A 69 7.47 2.88 -9.57
CA ASN A 69 8.48 2.10 -8.84
C ASN A 69 8.96 2.74 -7.54
N SER A 70 8.34 3.84 -7.13
CA SER A 70 8.55 4.51 -5.86
C SER A 70 7.36 4.27 -4.92
N SER A 71 7.57 4.44 -3.61
CA SER A 71 6.46 4.45 -2.65
C SER A 71 5.56 5.67 -2.87
N PRO A 72 4.23 5.51 -2.76
CA PRO A 72 3.33 6.66 -2.75
C PRO A 72 3.48 7.45 -1.43
N LEU A 73 2.88 8.64 -1.40
CA LEU A 73 2.69 9.37 -0.15
C LEU A 73 1.51 8.76 0.60
N ASN A 74 1.73 8.37 1.84
CA ASN A 74 0.76 7.68 2.67
C ASN A 74 0.61 8.31 4.04
N ALA A 75 -0.54 8.09 4.66
CA ALA A 75 -0.80 8.36 6.07
C ALA A 75 -1.21 7.06 6.77
N GLY A 76 -0.66 6.82 7.94
CA GLY A 76 -0.93 5.64 8.75
C GLY A 76 -0.20 5.71 10.09
N ALA A 77 -0.66 4.90 11.04
CA ALA A 77 -0.03 4.73 12.35
C ALA A 77 -0.06 3.25 12.74
N SER A 78 0.93 2.83 13.52
CA SER A 78 1.04 1.46 14.04
C SER A 78 1.55 1.49 15.47
N VAL A 79 1.09 0.56 16.30
CA VAL A 79 1.54 0.41 17.69
C VAL A 79 1.90 -1.05 17.93
N VAL A 80 3.04 -1.28 18.60
CA VAL A 80 3.47 -2.60 19.06
C VAL A 80 3.78 -2.49 20.55
N ALA A 81 3.17 -3.35 21.36
CA ALA A 81 3.49 -3.48 22.78
C ALA A 81 4.47 -4.64 22.97
N LEU A 82 5.57 -4.38 23.68
CA LEU A 82 6.59 -5.38 24.00
C LEU A 82 6.65 -5.59 25.52
N MET A 83 7.03 -6.78 25.95
CA MET A 83 7.30 -7.10 27.36
C MET A 83 8.52 -8.00 27.49
N SER A 84 9.11 -8.05 28.68
CA SER A 84 10.20 -8.98 28.95
C SER A 84 9.73 -10.42 28.79
N GLY A 85 10.56 -11.27 28.19
CA GLY A 85 10.32 -12.72 28.22
C GLY A 85 10.54 -13.38 29.58
N LYS A 86 11.01 -12.61 30.58
CA LYS A 86 11.11 -13.05 31.97
C LYS A 86 9.71 -13.07 32.57
N LYS A 87 9.36 -14.20 33.19
CA LYS A 87 8.15 -14.34 34.00
C LYS A 87 8.27 -13.56 35.30
#